data_AF-A0A935N8B3-F1
#
_entry.id   AF-A0A935N8B3-F1
#
_cell.length_a   1.000
_cell.length_b   1.000
_cell.length_c   1.000
_cell.angle_alpha   90.00
_cell.angle_beta   90.00
_cell.angle_gamma   90.00
#
_symmetry.space_group_name_H-M   'P 1'
#
loop_
_entity.id
_entity.type
_entity.pdbx_description
1 polymer ?
#
loop_
_entity_poly.entity_id
_entity_poly.type
_entity_poly.pdbx_seq_one_letter_code
_entity_poly.pdbx_strand_id
1 'polypeptide(L)'
;MAQKTFPSFLVGTWKIENKESFEKWDLLNETTLKGFSYTEKNGEILVSEYLEISKSGKKTKYFATVKGQNMGKTIAFVLTKSDSVVVFENSGHDFPQKIMYRKISDNELWVTVSDKNNKGFAYKMFRQTASLVAVDPSVMNPEYDDLLANKLGGDDLGMKSYIWVILKTGSNTSTDKNFINECFRGHMNNIQKLVKEEKMIVAGPLGKNDKTYRGIFILDVKTLDEAKVLLQADPAVTEGLLEAEYFLWYGSAALPEYLPYADKIWKIKP
;
A
#
# COMPACT_ATOMS: atom_id res chain seq x y z
N MET A 1 4.65 1.68 32.60
CA MET A 1 3.66 2.21 31.65
C MET A 1 3.32 1.10 30.67
N ALA A 2 2.04 0.77 30.48
CA ALA A 2 1.62 -0.27 29.54
C ALA A 2 2.06 0.09 28.10
N GLN A 3 2.55 -0.88 27.35
CA GLN A 3 2.96 -0.70 25.96
C GLN A 3 1.70 -0.52 25.10
N LYS A 4 1.60 0.60 24.39
CA LYS A 4 0.47 0.84 23.50
C LYS A 4 0.51 -0.11 22.30
N THR A 5 -0.53 -0.93 22.15
CA THR A 5 -0.65 -1.93 21.08
C THR A 5 -1.04 -1.27 19.76
N PHE A 6 -0.44 -1.76 18.67
CA PHE A 6 -0.80 -1.33 17.32
C PHE A 6 -2.20 -1.87 16.95
N PRO A 7 -3.09 -1.06 16.34
CA PRO A 7 -4.51 -1.43 16.19
C PRO A 7 -4.77 -2.34 14.98
N SER A 8 -4.09 -3.48 14.90
CA SER A 8 -4.21 -4.42 13.78
C SER A 8 -5.61 -5.03 13.62
N PHE A 9 -6.46 -4.98 14.65
CA PHE A 9 -7.85 -5.45 14.55
C PHE A 9 -8.70 -4.66 13.55
N LEU A 10 -8.25 -3.46 13.15
CA LEU A 10 -8.92 -2.62 12.16
C LEU A 10 -8.77 -3.17 10.73
N VAL A 11 -7.79 -4.03 10.45
CA VAL A 11 -7.58 -4.61 9.11
C VAL A 11 -8.87 -5.27 8.61
N GLY A 12 -9.26 -4.98 7.37
CA GLY A 12 -10.49 -5.45 6.73
C GLY A 12 -11.38 -4.33 6.20
N THR A 13 -12.50 -4.71 5.61
CA THR A 13 -13.54 -3.78 5.14
C THR A 13 -14.66 -3.69 6.17
N TRP A 14 -15.12 -2.48 6.47
CA TRP A 14 -16.11 -2.20 7.48
C TRP A 14 -17.23 -1.34 6.90
N LYS A 15 -18.49 -1.79 7.00
CA LYS A 15 -19.67 -1.04 6.56
C LYS A 15 -20.29 -0.28 7.72
N ILE A 16 -20.55 1.01 7.54
CA ILE A 16 -21.25 1.84 8.52
C ILE A 16 -22.72 1.41 8.61
N GLU A 17 -23.26 1.32 9.82
CA GLU A 17 -24.66 0.96 10.03
C GLU A 17 -25.62 1.85 9.24
N ASN A 18 -26.58 1.23 8.56
CA ASN A 18 -27.63 1.91 7.78
C ASN A 18 -27.12 2.84 6.66
N LYS A 19 -25.89 2.65 6.17
CA LYS A 19 -25.31 3.46 5.07
C LYS A 19 -24.54 2.60 4.08
N GLU A 20 -24.58 2.96 2.80
CA GLU A 20 -23.63 2.48 1.78
C GLU A 20 -22.32 3.26 1.87
N SER A 21 -21.70 3.21 3.04
CA SER A 21 -20.44 3.88 3.36
C SER A 21 -19.54 2.91 4.09
N PHE A 22 -18.30 2.87 3.67
CA PHE A 22 -17.34 1.84 4.04
C PHE A 22 -16.00 2.46 4.41
N GLU A 23 -15.25 1.75 5.24
CA GLU A 23 -13.85 2.03 5.56
C GLU A 23 -13.07 0.74 5.37
N LYS A 24 -12.05 0.76 4.51
CA LYS A 24 -11.14 -0.38 4.28
C LYS A 24 -9.79 -0.07 4.90
N TRP A 25 -9.20 -1.05 5.59
CA TRP A 25 -7.85 -0.99 6.12
C TRP A 25 -7.03 -2.19 5.69
N ASP A 26 -5.86 -1.92 5.14
CA ASP A 26 -4.86 -2.91 4.74
C ASP A 26 -3.60 -2.76 5.62
N LEU A 27 -3.04 -3.89 6.04
CA LEU A 27 -1.77 -3.93 6.75
C LEU A 27 -0.63 -3.80 5.76
N LEU A 28 0.02 -2.64 5.76
CA LEU A 28 1.16 -2.35 4.90
C LEU A 28 2.43 -3.06 5.42
N ASN A 29 2.64 -3.01 6.73
CA ASN A 29 3.71 -3.73 7.43
C ASN A 29 3.38 -3.80 8.93
N GLU A 30 4.27 -4.38 9.75
CA GLU A 30 4.09 -4.55 11.20
C GLU A 30 3.79 -3.24 11.98
N THR A 31 4.03 -2.08 11.37
CA THR A 31 3.90 -0.77 12.00
C THR A 31 3.01 0.21 11.26
N THR A 32 2.43 -0.16 10.11
CA THR A 32 1.67 0.76 9.25
C THR A 32 0.40 0.09 8.69
N LEU A 33 -0.74 0.74 8.91
CA LEU A 33 -2.01 0.47 8.23
C LEU A 33 -2.26 1.60 7.24
N LYS A 34 -2.77 1.26 6.06
CA LYS A 34 -3.36 2.24 5.14
C LYS A 34 -4.82 1.91 4.94
N GLY A 35 -5.63 2.94 4.76
CA GLY A 35 -7.04 2.76 4.54
C GLY A 35 -7.65 3.88 3.73
N PHE A 36 -8.93 3.74 3.43
CA PHE A 36 -9.72 4.78 2.79
C PHE A 36 -11.20 4.60 3.12
N SER A 37 -11.89 5.73 3.20
CA SER A 37 -13.34 5.80 3.35
C SER A 37 -13.96 5.98 1.96
N TYR A 38 -15.01 5.23 1.65
CA TYR A 38 -15.70 5.31 0.36
C TYR A 38 -17.21 5.09 0.49
N THR A 39 -17.95 5.58 -0.50
CA THR A 39 -19.36 5.21 -0.69
C THR A 39 -19.52 4.37 -1.93
N GLU A 40 -20.44 3.42 -1.89
CA GLU A 40 -20.80 2.59 -3.04
C GLU A 40 -22.21 2.96 -3.52
N LYS A 41 -22.36 3.27 -4.81
CA LYS A 41 -23.66 3.49 -5.44
C LYS A 41 -23.64 2.88 -6.84
N ASN A 42 -24.55 1.95 -7.12
CA ASN A 42 -24.67 1.29 -8.43
C ASN A 42 -23.35 0.67 -8.93
N GLY A 43 -22.55 0.09 -8.03
CA GLY A 43 -21.24 -0.48 -8.36
C GLY A 43 -20.11 0.55 -8.55
N GLU A 44 -20.39 1.85 -8.47
CA GLU A 44 -19.36 2.88 -8.46
C GLU A 44 -18.85 3.14 -7.04
N ILE A 45 -17.52 3.11 -6.90
CA ILE A 45 -16.81 3.44 -5.66
C ILE A 45 -16.36 4.89 -5.71
N LEU A 46 -16.88 5.70 -4.79
CA LEU A 46 -16.44 7.08 -4.59
C LEU A 46 -15.63 7.21 -3.30
N VAL A 47 -14.31 7.32 -3.44
CA VAL A 47 -13.40 7.56 -2.30
C VAL A 47 -13.57 9.00 -1.79
N SER A 48 -13.85 9.14 -0.50
CA SER A 48 -14.00 10.42 0.19
C SER A 48 -12.76 10.81 1.00
N GLU A 49 -11.99 9.84 1.49
CA GLU A 49 -10.92 10.08 2.45
C GLU A 49 -9.84 8.99 2.37
N TYR A 50 -8.58 9.38 2.51
CA TYR A 50 -7.44 8.47 2.67
C TYR A 50 -6.95 8.49 4.12
N LEU A 51 -6.68 7.31 4.65
CA LEU A 51 -6.34 7.09 6.04
C LEU A 51 -4.98 6.37 6.17
N GLU A 52 -4.23 6.67 7.22
CA GLU A 52 -3.03 5.92 7.60
C GLU A 52 -2.92 5.85 9.12
N ILE A 53 -2.54 4.70 9.66
CA ILE A 53 -2.08 4.58 11.05
C ILE A 53 -0.65 4.06 11.02
N SER A 54 0.32 4.88 11.42
CA SER A 54 1.73 4.49 11.42
C SER A 54 2.37 4.68 12.79
N LYS A 55 3.26 3.74 13.13
CA LYS A 55 4.03 3.71 14.39
C LYS A 55 5.50 4.00 14.10
N SER A 56 6.01 5.06 14.72
CA SER A 56 7.43 5.45 14.70
C SER A 56 7.95 5.49 16.15
N GLY A 57 8.82 4.53 16.48
CA GLY A 57 9.30 4.30 17.84
C GLY A 57 8.15 3.99 18.82
N LYS A 58 7.98 4.83 19.84
CA LYS A 58 6.90 4.72 20.84
C LYS A 58 5.63 5.49 20.47
N LYS A 59 5.63 6.21 19.34
CA LYS A 59 4.51 7.07 18.92
C LYS A 59 3.75 6.39 17.79
N THR A 60 2.45 6.23 17.97
CA THR A 60 1.53 5.84 16.90
C THR A 60 0.66 7.05 16.56
N LYS A 61 0.45 7.31 15.27
CA LYS A 61 -0.38 8.40 14.78
C LYS A 61 -1.39 7.89 13.77
N TYR A 62 -2.57 8.49 13.77
CA TYR A 62 -3.59 8.37 12.75
C TYR A 62 -3.53 9.61 11.86
N PHE A 63 -3.65 9.43 10.55
CA PHE A 63 -3.55 10.45 9.53
C PHE A 63 -4.79 10.37 8.64
N ALA A 64 -5.46 11.50 8.43
CA ALA A 64 -6.61 11.61 7.54
C ALA A 64 -6.38 12.67 6.46
N THR A 65 -6.72 12.34 5.22
CA THR A 65 -6.67 13.26 4.08
C THR A 65 -8.00 13.20 3.34
N VAL A 66 -8.83 14.23 3.49
CA VAL A 66 -10.16 14.31 2.87
C VAL A 66 -10.05 14.87 1.46
N LYS A 67 -10.64 14.17 0.48
CA LYS A 67 -10.59 14.57 -0.93
C LYS A 67 -11.34 15.90 -1.13
N GLY A 68 -10.71 16.86 -1.80
CA GLY A 68 -11.30 18.17 -2.08
C GLY A 68 -11.38 19.13 -0.90
N GLN A 69 -10.76 18.80 0.24
CA GLN A 69 -10.68 19.69 1.40
C GLN A 69 -9.22 19.98 1.79
N ASN A 70 -9.02 21.07 2.53
CA ASN A 70 -7.73 21.46 3.13
C ASN A 70 -6.52 21.47 2.16
N MET A 71 -6.76 21.72 0.87
CA MET A 71 -5.73 21.64 -0.19
C MET A 71 -4.99 20.30 -0.22
N GLY A 72 -5.64 19.21 0.19
CA GLY A 72 -5.04 17.87 0.26
C GLY A 72 -4.04 17.68 1.41
N LYS A 73 -3.96 18.60 2.37
CA LYS A 73 -3.10 18.45 3.55
C LYS A 73 -3.68 17.44 4.53
N THR A 74 -2.82 16.51 4.93
CA THR A 74 -3.13 15.50 5.93
C THR A 74 -3.21 16.09 7.34
N ILE A 75 -4.23 15.66 8.11
CA ILE A 75 -4.37 15.97 9.53
C ILE A 75 -3.92 14.76 10.35
N ALA A 76 -3.13 15.00 11.39
CA ALA A 76 -2.58 13.96 12.25
C ALA A 76 -3.21 13.96 13.66
N PHE A 77 -3.44 12.79 14.21
CA PHE A 77 -3.95 12.54 15.56
C PHE A 77 -3.02 11.56 16.28
N VAL A 78 -2.72 11.80 17.56
CA VAL A 78 -1.77 10.98 18.34
C VAL A 78 -2.53 9.92 19.13
N LEU A 79 -2.04 8.68 19.11
CA LEU A 79 -2.60 7.60 19.93
C LEU A 79 -2.41 7.88 21.43
N THR A 80 -3.50 8.11 22.16
CA THR A 80 -3.48 8.38 23.60
C THR A 80 -3.85 7.17 24.45
N LYS A 81 -4.69 6.26 23.95
CA LYS A 81 -5.12 5.01 24.61
C LYS A 81 -5.23 3.86 23.62
N SER A 82 -4.91 2.62 24.03
CA SER A 82 -4.93 1.45 23.13
C SER A 82 -5.14 0.11 23.87
N ASP A 83 -5.95 0.12 24.93
CA ASP A 83 -6.32 -1.11 25.64
C ASP A 83 -7.50 -1.77 24.89
N SER A 84 -8.66 -1.98 25.52
CA SER A 84 -9.89 -2.41 24.84
C SER A 84 -10.49 -1.36 23.88
N VAL A 85 -9.88 -0.17 23.83
CA VAL A 85 -10.31 0.98 23.03
C VAL A 85 -9.06 1.72 22.54
N VAL A 86 -9.06 2.06 21.26
CA VAL A 86 -8.03 2.86 20.60
C VAL A 86 -8.53 4.29 20.47
N VAL A 87 -7.78 5.25 20.98
CA VAL A 87 -8.15 6.67 20.98
C VAL A 87 -7.02 7.49 20.35
N PHE A 88 -7.35 8.25 19.32
CA PHE A 88 -6.48 9.20 18.67
C PHE A 88 -6.96 10.63 18.93
N GLU A 89 -6.06 11.53 19.33
CA GLU A 89 -6.40 12.90 19.69
C GLU A 89 -5.54 13.95 18.98
N ASN A 90 -6.16 15.08 18.67
CA ASN A 90 -5.53 16.30 18.21
C ASN A 90 -6.30 17.51 18.78
N SER A 91 -5.87 17.99 19.95
CA SER A 91 -6.50 19.13 20.63
C SER A 91 -6.34 20.46 19.88
N GLY A 92 -5.46 20.53 18.87
CA GLY A 92 -5.24 21.72 18.05
C GLY A 92 -6.11 21.78 16.80
N HIS A 93 -6.83 20.71 16.47
CA HIS A 93 -7.78 20.69 15.36
C HIS A 93 -9.13 21.29 15.77
N ASP A 94 -9.94 21.78 14.82
CA ASP A 94 -11.25 22.40 15.09
C ASP A 94 -12.33 21.35 15.36
N PHE A 95 -12.55 20.43 14.43
CA PHE A 95 -13.35 19.22 14.59
C PHE A 95 -12.99 18.22 13.47
N PRO A 96 -12.75 16.93 13.77
CA PRO A 96 -12.77 16.33 15.09
C PRO A 96 -11.47 16.60 15.86
N GLN A 97 -11.53 16.42 17.18
CA GLN A 97 -10.35 16.46 18.05
C GLN A 97 -10.03 15.09 18.63
N LYS A 98 -10.98 14.15 18.58
CA LYS A 98 -10.87 12.80 19.10
C LYS A 98 -11.54 11.81 18.15
N ILE A 99 -10.83 10.74 17.82
CA ILE A 99 -11.33 9.59 17.05
C ILE A 99 -11.10 8.35 17.90
N MET A 100 -12.15 7.57 18.11
CA MET A 100 -12.12 6.40 18.97
C MET A 100 -12.67 5.19 18.23
N TYR A 101 -11.90 4.10 18.24
CA TYR A 101 -12.34 2.78 17.80
C TYR A 101 -12.41 1.85 19.01
N ARG A 102 -13.60 1.32 19.28
CA ARG A 102 -13.82 0.28 20.29
C ARG A 102 -14.20 -1.01 19.58
N LYS A 103 -13.39 -2.05 19.74
CA LYS A 103 -13.72 -3.39 19.28
C LYS A 103 -14.84 -3.95 20.15
N ILE A 104 -15.99 -4.25 19.55
CA ILE A 104 -17.12 -4.91 20.22
C ILE A 104 -16.98 -6.42 20.08
N SER A 105 -16.70 -6.88 18.86
CA SER A 105 -16.37 -8.27 18.53
C SER A 105 -15.37 -8.30 17.37
N ASP A 106 -15.03 -9.46 16.83
CA ASP A 106 -14.25 -9.54 15.59
C ASP A 106 -14.99 -8.90 14.41
N ASN A 107 -16.33 -8.87 14.42
CA ASN A 107 -17.16 -8.41 13.31
C ASN A 107 -17.88 -7.08 13.57
N GLU A 108 -17.67 -6.43 14.71
CA GLU A 108 -18.34 -5.19 15.06
C GLU A 108 -17.38 -4.20 15.73
N LEU A 109 -17.39 -2.97 15.22
CA LEU A 109 -16.72 -1.83 15.82
C LEU A 109 -17.74 -0.78 16.24
N TRP A 110 -17.43 -0.10 17.32
CA TRP A 110 -18.06 1.16 17.70
C TRP A 110 -17.08 2.29 17.48
N VAL A 111 -17.41 3.21 16.57
CA VAL A 111 -16.60 4.39 16.24
C VAL A 111 -17.21 5.61 16.90
N THR A 112 -16.37 6.49 17.44
CA THR A 112 -16.81 7.79 17.97
C THR A 112 -15.87 8.88 17.51
N VAL A 113 -16.46 9.96 16.98
CA VAL A 113 -15.78 11.12 16.46
C VAL A 113 -16.29 12.33 17.23
N SER A 114 -15.42 13.02 17.97
CA SER A 114 -15.84 14.07 18.90
C SER A 114 -14.84 15.22 19.07
N ASP A 115 -15.33 16.30 19.65
CA ASP A 115 -14.51 17.40 20.18
C ASP A 115 -13.93 17.05 21.57
N LYS A 116 -13.17 17.99 22.15
CA LYS A 116 -12.62 17.88 23.52
C LYS A 116 -13.67 17.76 24.63
N ASN A 117 -14.91 18.16 24.39
CA ASN A 117 -16.03 18.09 25.33
C ASN A 117 -16.89 16.83 25.12
N ASN A 118 -16.43 15.89 24.28
CA ASN A 118 -17.15 14.69 23.86
C ASN A 118 -18.47 14.97 23.12
N LYS A 119 -18.65 16.17 22.56
CA LYS A 119 -19.71 16.44 21.59
C LYS A 119 -19.27 15.91 20.23
N GLY A 120 -20.16 15.17 19.56
CA GLY A 120 -19.84 14.55 18.30
C GLY A 120 -20.86 13.51 17.92
N PHE A 121 -20.43 12.51 17.16
CA PHE A 121 -21.28 11.42 16.70
C PHE A 121 -20.58 10.08 16.90
N ALA A 122 -21.39 9.03 16.95
CA ALA A 122 -20.93 7.67 17.02
C ALA A 122 -21.80 6.79 16.12
N TYR A 123 -21.21 5.71 15.65
CA TYR A 123 -21.88 4.75 14.78
C TYR A 123 -21.22 3.40 14.92
N LYS A 124 -21.99 2.36 14.63
CA LYS A 124 -21.43 1.01 14.46
C LYS A 124 -20.88 0.84 13.06
N MET A 125 -19.83 0.03 12.98
CA MET A 125 -19.41 -0.57 11.74
C MET A 125 -19.44 -2.09 11.86
N PHE A 126 -19.83 -2.75 10.78
CA PHE A 126 -19.88 -4.20 10.68
C PHE A 126 -18.82 -4.68 9.69
N ARG A 127 -17.97 -5.62 10.12
CA ARG A 127 -16.97 -6.20 9.25
C ARG A 127 -17.68 -6.83 8.07
N GLN A 128 -17.30 -6.40 6.87
CA GLN A 128 -17.59 -7.13 5.67
C GLN A 128 -16.60 -8.29 5.64
N THR A 129 -17.01 -9.41 6.23
CA THR A 129 -16.41 -10.67 5.82
C THR A 129 -16.76 -10.86 4.35
N ALA A 130 -15.87 -11.47 3.58
CA ALA A 130 -16.32 -12.35 2.52
C ALA A 130 -17.16 -13.43 3.23
N SER A 131 -18.38 -13.07 3.61
CA SER A 131 -19.42 -14.06 3.76
C SER A 131 -19.43 -14.79 2.43
N LEU A 132 -19.91 -16.03 2.43
CA LEU A 132 -20.70 -16.50 1.32
C LEU A 132 -21.91 -15.53 1.19
N VAL A 133 -21.65 -14.28 0.82
CA VAL A 133 -22.54 -13.51 -0.02
C VAL A 133 -22.76 -14.52 -1.12
N ALA A 134 -24.00 -14.97 -1.28
CA ALA A 134 -24.41 -15.38 -2.60
C ALA A 134 -24.07 -14.16 -3.45
N VAL A 135 -22.85 -14.14 -4.00
CA VAL A 135 -22.36 -13.08 -4.86
C VAL A 135 -23.44 -13.06 -5.90
N ASP A 136 -24.18 -11.96 -5.95
CA ASP A 136 -25.29 -11.86 -6.88
C ASP A 136 -24.74 -12.35 -8.23
N PRO A 137 -25.33 -13.37 -8.86
CA PRO A 137 -24.80 -13.91 -10.11
C PRO A 137 -24.57 -12.83 -11.16
N SER A 138 -25.24 -11.68 -11.02
CA SER A 138 -25.05 -10.48 -11.85
C SER A 138 -23.71 -9.75 -11.64
N VAL A 139 -23.00 -9.98 -10.52
CA VAL A 139 -21.69 -9.37 -10.20
C VAL A 139 -20.54 -10.40 -10.18
N MET A 140 -20.84 -11.70 -10.24
CA MET A 140 -19.80 -12.71 -10.43
C MET A 140 -19.17 -12.56 -11.81
N ASN A 141 -17.83 -12.55 -11.87
CA ASN A 141 -17.13 -12.64 -13.14
C ASN A 141 -17.30 -14.05 -13.73
N PRO A 142 -18.03 -14.23 -14.85
CA PRO A 142 -18.18 -15.55 -15.47
C PRO A 142 -16.85 -16.13 -15.96
N GLU A 143 -15.83 -15.28 -16.15
CA GLU A 143 -14.47 -15.66 -16.57
C GLU A 143 -13.52 -15.88 -15.38
N TYR A 144 -14.02 -15.96 -14.15
CA TYR A 144 -13.18 -16.20 -12.98
C TYR A 144 -12.55 -17.60 -13.06
N ASP A 145 -11.21 -17.63 -13.07
CA ASP A 145 -10.39 -18.83 -13.02
C ASP A 145 -9.72 -18.92 -11.64
N ASP A 146 -10.22 -19.82 -10.80
CA ASP A 146 -9.77 -19.99 -9.42
C ASP A 146 -8.35 -20.57 -9.34
N LEU A 147 -7.98 -21.45 -10.28
CA LEU A 147 -6.64 -22.00 -10.38
C LEU A 147 -5.64 -20.92 -10.72
N LEU A 148 -5.97 -20.06 -11.69
CA LEU A 148 -5.12 -18.93 -12.08
C LEU A 148 -5.01 -17.89 -10.97
N ALA A 149 -6.11 -17.53 -10.32
CA ALA A 149 -6.11 -16.60 -9.20
C ALA A 149 -5.23 -17.09 -8.04
N ASN A 150 -5.36 -18.36 -7.67
CA ASN A 150 -4.55 -18.99 -6.63
C ASN A 150 -3.06 -19.08 -7.03
N LYS A 151 -2.76 -19.46 -8.28
CA LYS A 151 -1.39 -19.50 -8.81
C LYS A 151 -0.71 -18.14 -8.69
N LEU A 152 -1.44 -17.08 -9.02
CA LEU A 152 -0.91 -15.72 -9.03
C LEU A 152 -0.93 -15.03 -7.66
N GLY A 153 -1.66 -15.58 -6.70
CA GLY A 153 -1.84 -15.01 -5.35
C GLY A 153 -2.75 -13.78 -5.35
N GLY A 154 -3.75 -13.76 -6.25
CA GLY A 154 -4.75 -12.70 -6.28
C GLY A 154 -5.75 -12.84 -5.12
N ASP A 155 -6.14 -11.70 -4.55
CA ASP A 155 -7.29 -11.61 -3.66
C ASP A 155 -8.62 -11.68 -4.44
N ASP A 156 -9.76 -11.54 -3.75
CA ASP A 156 -11.10 -11.58 -4.35
C ASP A 156 -11.33 -10.54 -5.46
N LEU A 157 -10.48 -9.50 -5.54
CA LEU A 157 -10.51 -8.48 -6.58
C LEU A 157 -9.53 -8.77 -7.73
N GLY A 158 -8.80 -9.88 -7.69
CA GLY A 158 -7.76 -10.23 -8.66
C GLY A 158 -6.46 -9.42 -8.48
N MET A 159 -6.21 -8.91 -7.27
CA MET A 159 -5.11 -7.98 -6.97
C MET A 159 -4.17 -8.57 -5.92
N LYS A 160 -2.93 -8.08 -5.88
CA LYS A 160 -1.98 -8.40 -4.81
C LYS A 160 -0.99 -7.27 -4.55
N SER A 161 -0.22 -7.41 -3.46
CA SER A 161 0.84 -6.45 -3.11
C SER A 161 2.16 -6.79 -3.80
N TYR A 162 2.82 -5.75 -4.30
CA TYR A 162 4.16 -5.76 -4.87
C TYR A 162 5.01 -4.66 -4.21
N ILE A 163 6.31 -4.67 -4.48
CA ILE A 163 7.18 -3.52 -4.21
C ILE A 163 7.44 -2.75 -5.51
N TRP A 164 6.85 -1.56 -5.61
CA TRP A 164 7.19 -0.58 -6.64
C TRP A 164 8.45 0.18 -6.25
N VAL A 165 9.43 0.23 -7.15
CA VAL A 165 10.69 0.94 -6.95
C VAL A 165 10.82 2.05 -7.97
N ILE A 166 11.23 3.24 -7.51
CA ILE A 166 11.72 4.32 -8.35
C ILE A 166 13.24 4.37 -8.23
N LEU A 167 13.93 4.26 -9.37
CA LEU A 167 15.37 4.51 -9.46
C LEU A 167 15.61 5.98 -9.80
N LYS A 168 16.57 6.60 -9.11
CA LYS A 168 17.00 7.99 -9.35
C LYS A 168 18.50 8.03 -9.62
N THR A 169 18.99 9.17 -10.11
CA THR A 169 20.43 9.44 -10.09
C THR A 169 20.92 9.47 -8.64
N GLY A 170 21.91 8.64 -8.32
CA GLY A 170 22.52 8.58 -7.00
C GLY A 170 23.61 9.64 -6.79
N SER A 171 24.29 9.55 -5.65
CA SER A 171 25.30 10.52 -5.20
C SER A 171 26.67 10.35 -5.86
N ASN A 172 26.93 9.22 -6.51
CA ASN A 172 28.19 8.98 -7.21
C ASN A 172 28.26 9.82 -8.49
N THR A 173 29.25 10.70 -8.56
CA THR A 173 29.48 11.65 -9.66
C THR A 173 30.69 11.26 -10.53
N SER A 174 31.14 10.00 -10.45
CA SER A 174 32.24 9.48 -11.26
C SER A 174 32.01 9.76 -12.75
N THR A 175 33.10 10.10 -13.45
CA THR A 175 33.12 10.30 -14.90
C THR A 175 33.90 9.19 -15.61
N ASP A 176 34.37 8.17 -14.88
CA ASP A 176 35.06 7.03 -15.46
C ASP A 176 34.07 6.15 -16.22
N LYS A 177 34.15 6.21 -17.55
CA LYS A 177 33.26 5.47 -18.44
C LYS A 177 33.38 3.97 -18.28
N ASN A 178 34.57 3.44 -17.99
CA ASN A 178 34.75 1.98 -17.87
C ASN A 178 34.05 1.47 -16.62
N PHE A 179 34.30 2.13 -15.48
CA PHE A 179 33.61 1.85 -14.22
C PHE A 179 32.08 1.92 -14.36
N ILE A 180 31.56 3.02 -14.92
CA ILE A 180 30.12 3.21 -15.11
C ILE A 180 29.54 2.09 -15.97
N ASN A 181 30.18 1.77 -17.09
CA ASN A 181 29.72 0.72 -18.00
C ASN A 181 29.74 -0.66 -17.33
N GLU A 182 30.75 -0.95 -16.51
CA GLU A 182 30.82 -2.19 -15.74
C GLU A 182 29.68 -2.30 -14.72
N CYS A 183 29.39 -1.23 -13.98
CA CYS A 183 28.28 -1.17 -13.04
C CYS A 183 26.93 -1.40 -13.74
N PHE A 184 26.66 -0.70 -14.84
CA PHE A 184 25.40 -0.85 -15.57
C PHE A 184 25.28 -2.19 -16.30
N ARG A 185 26.38 -2.82 -16.72
CA ARG A 185 26.36 -4.22 -17.17
C ARG A 185 25.97 -5.15 -16.03
N GLY A 186 26.51 -4.92 -14.82
CA GLY A 186 26.11 -5.63 -13.61
C GLY A 186 24.63 -5.44 -13.26
N HIS A 187 24.12 -4.21 -13.38
CA HIS A 187 22.71 -3.85 -13.21
C HIS A 187 21.80 -4.69 -14.13
N MET A 188 22.10 -4.74 -15.43
CA MET A 188 21.32 -5.54 -16.39
C MET A 188 21.37 -7.03 -16.08
N ASN A 189 22.54 -7.55 -15.66
CA ASN A 189 22.67 -8.95 -15.24
C ASN A 189 21.81 -9.26 -14.00
N ASN A 190 21.76 -8.35 -13.03
CA ASN A 190 20.92 -8.51 -11.84
C ASN A 190 19.43 -8.49 -12.21
N ILE A 191 19.00 -7.57 -13.08
CA ILE A 191 17.62 -7.55 -13.60
C ILE A 191 17.27 -8.89 -14.23
N GLN A 192 18.09 -9.38 -15.16
CA GLN A 192 17.83 -10.65 -15.86
C GLN A 192 17.81 -11.85 -14.90
N LYS A 193 18.67 -11.85 -13.87
CA LYS A 193 18.63 -12.87 -12.81
C LYS A 193 17.30 -12.82 -12.07
N LEU A 194 16.86 -11.63 -11.63
CA LEU A 194 15.63 -11.47 -10.87
C LEU A 194 14.37 -11.77 -11.70
N VAL A 195 14.39 -11.52 -13.01
CA VAL A 195 13.31 -11.93 -13.92
C VAL A 195 13.22 -13.46 -13.97
N LYS A 196 14.36 -14.17 -14.09
CA LYS A 196 14.40 -15.64 -14.09
C LYS A 196 13.97 -16.26 -12.76
N GLU A 197 14.20 -15.54 -11.66
CA GLU A 197 13.72 -15.92 -10.32
C GLU A 197 12.27 -15.50 -10.08
N GLU A 198 11.57 -14.94 -11.08
CA GLU A 198 10.19 -14.44 -11.00
C GLU A 198 9.98 -13.34 -9.94
N LYS A 199 11.07 -12.71 -9.48
CA LYS A 199 11.05 -11.63 -8.49
C LYS A 199 10.97 -10.25 -9.12
N MET A 200 11.42 -10.10 -10.37
CA MET A 200 11.33 -8.85 -11.14
C MET A 200 10.23 -8.99 -12.18
N ILE A 201 9.10 -8.31 -11.95
CA ILE A 201 7.93 -8.38 -12.82
C ILE A 201 8.00 -7.32 -13.90
N VAL A 202 8.40 -6.10 -13.55
CA VAL A 202 8.58 -4.99 -14.51
C VAL A 202 9.93 -4.35 -14.25
N ALA A 203 10.69 -4.10 -15.32
CA ALA A 203 11.87 -3.25 -15.28
C ALA A 203 11.94 -2.39 -16.53
N GLY A 204 12.17 -1.09 -16.36
CA GLY A 204 12.29 -0.20 -17.51
C GLY A 204 12.83 1.19 -17.16
N PRO A 205 13.55 1.83 -18.10
CA PRO A 205 14.01 3.20 -17.92
C PRO A 205 12.84 4.18 -18.01
N LEU A 206 12.94 5.27 -17.24
CA LEU A 206 12.10 6.43 -17.40
C LEU A 206 12.75 7.41 -18.36
N GLY A 207 11.93 8.05 -19.20
CA GLY A 207 12.38 9.15 -20.03
C GLY A 207 12.83 10.35 -19.18
N LYS A 208 13.46 11.34 -19.84
CA LYS A 208 13.89 12.58 -19.18
C LYS A 208 12.72 13.27 -18.48
N ASN A 209 12.93 13.67 -17.23
CA ASN A 209 11.92 14.28 -16.38
C ASN A 209 12.57 15.29 -15.41
N ASP A 210 11.73 16.05 -14.70
CA ASP A 210 12.13 17.07 -13.71
C ASP A 210 12.47 16.48 -12.32
N LYS A 211 12.29 15.17 -12.11
CA LYS A 211 12.43 14.47 -10.82
C LYS A 211 13.71 13.66 -10.67
N THR A 212 14.65 13.75 -11.63
CA THR A 212 15.88 12.93 -11.73
C THR A 212 15.63 11.41 -11.74
N TYR A 213 14.40 10.99 -12.04
CA TYR A 213 14.04 9.59 -12.09
C TYR A 213 14.62 8.93 -13.33
N ARG A 214 15.10 7.70 -13.18
CA ARG A 214 15.89 6.96 -14.17
C ARG A 214 15.19 5.68 -14.61
N GLY A 215 14.38 5.08 -13.76
CA GLY A 215 13.69 3.83 -14.07
C GLY A 215 12.70 3.43 -13.01
N ILE A 216 11.92 2.41 -13.32
CA ILE A 216 10.99 1.76 -12.41
C ILE A 216 11.28 0.28 -12.33
N PHE A 217 11.11 -0.30 -11.14
CA PHE A 217 10.93 -1.73 -10.96
C PHE A 217 9.59 -2.05 -10.30
N ILE A 218 9.04 -3.22 -10.59
CA ILE A 218 7.97 -3.84 -9.81
C ILE A 218 8.47 -5.22 -9.41
N LEU A 219 8.64 -5.43 -8.10
CA LEU A 219 9.14 -6.66 -7.53
C LEU A 219 8.01 -7.46 -6.87
N ASP A 220 7.97 -8.77 -7.11
CA ASP A 220 7.02 -9.70 -6.48
C ASP A 220 7.64 -10.30 -5.22
N VAL A 221 7.70 -9.47 -4.17
CA VAL A 221 8.26 -9.82 -2.86
C VAL A 221 7.37 -9.27 -1.75
N LYS A 222 7.42 -9.91 -0.58
CA LYS A 222 6.46 -9.63 0.50
C LYS A 222 6.78 -8.37 1.29
N THR A 223 8.05 -7.95 1.32
CA THR A 223 8.50 -6.88 2.21
C THR A 223 9.47 -5.92 1.53
N LEU A 224 9.51 -4.68 2.04
CA LEU A 224 10.48 -3.68 1.59
C LEU A 224 11.93 -4.11 1.89
N ASP A 225 12.16 -4.86 2.97
CA ASP A 225 13.51 -5.30 3.33
C ASP A 225 14.02 -6.39 2.40
N GLU A 226 13.15 -7.31 1.97
CA GLU A 226 13.47 -8.27 0.92
C GLU A 226 13.84 -7.56 -0.39
N ALA A 227 13.06 -6.55 -0.81
CA ALA A 227 13.38 -5.76 -2.00
C ALA A 227 14.74 -5.04 -1.90
N LYS A 228 15.07 -4.47 -0.73
CA LYS A 228 16.39 -3.85 -0.51
C LYS A 228 17.52 -4.86 -0.64
N VAL A 229 17.38 -6.06 -0.08
CA VAL A 229 18.39 -7.13 -0.21
C VAL A 229 18.59 -7.51 -1.68
N LEU A 230 17.52 -7.62 -2.47
CA LEU A 230 17.65 -7.93 -3.91
C LEU A 230 18.41 -6.84 -4.68
N LEU A 231 18.16 -5.56 -4.36
CA LEU A 231 18.86 -4.44 -5.02
C LEU A 231 20.26 -4.18 -4.48
N GLN A 232 20.64 -4.72 -3.33
CA GLN A 232 22.03 -4.72 -2.86
C GLN A 232 22.95 -5.64 -3.68
N ALA A 233 22.40 -6.50 -4.54
CA ALA A 233 23.19 -7.27 -5.51
C ALA A 233 23.46 -6.48 -6.82
N ASP A 234 22.94 -5.26 -6.94
CA ASP A 234 23.03 -4.42 -8.13
C ASP A 234 24.19 -3.42 -8.03
N PRO A 235 25.27 -3.57 -8.84
CA PRO A 235 26.41 -2.67 -8.77
C PRO A 235 26.09 -1.20 -9.04
N ALA A 236 25.08 -0.89 -9.86
CA ALA A 236 24.70 0.50 -10.08
C ALA A 236 24.08 1.12 -8.82
N VAL A 237 23.43 0.31 -7.98
CA VAL A 237 22.85 0.75 -6.70
C VAL A 237 23.93 0.77 -5.61
N THR A 238 24.74 -0.28 -5.46
CA THR A 238 25.75 -0.35 -4.39
C THR A 238 26.85 0.70 -4.55
N GLU A 239 27.22 1.01 -5.78
CA GLU A 239 28.21 2.06 -6.09
C GLU A 239 27.59 3.47 -6.08
N GLY A 240 26.29 3.60 -5.82
CA GLY A 240 25.61 4.90 -5.70
C GLY A 240 25.45 5.66 -7.02
N LEU A 241 25.57 4.99 -8.17
CA LEU A 241 25.20 5.57 -9.48
C LEU A 241 23.68 5.71 -9.61
N LEU A 242 22.94 4.80 -8.98
CA LEU A 242 21.49 4.83 -8.82
C LEU A 242 21.12 4.78 -7.34
N GLU A 243 20.05 5.49 -6.98
CA GLU A 243 19.40 5.39 -5.68
C GLU A 243 17.99 4.85 -5.86
N ALA A 244 17.54 3.97 -4.95
CA ALA A 244 16.24 3.31 -5.04
C ALA A 244 15.30 3.78 -3.91
N GLU A 245 14.09 4.20 -4.29
CA GLU A 245 12.97 4.41 -3.36
C GLU A 245 11.95 3.30 -3.50
N TYR A 246 11.41 2.82 -2.38
CA TYR A 246 10.57 1.63 -2.33
C TYR A 246 9.18 1.95 -1.79
N PHE A 247 8.17 1.49 -2.49
CA PHE A 247 6.77 1.67 -2.14
C PHE A 247 6.05 0.33 -2.22
N LEU A 248 5.27 0.02 -1.19
CA LEU A 248 4.29 -1.04 -1.31
C LEU A 248 3.18 -0.58 -2.25
N TRP A 249 2.92 -1.39 -3.26
CA TRP A 249 1.98 -1.08 -4.32
C TRP A 249 1.00 -2.23 -4.50
N TYR A 250 -0.29 -1.92 -4.46
CA TYR A 250 -1.37 -2.85 -4.71
C TYR A 250 -1.77 -2.77 -6.18
N GLY A 251 -1.59 -3.89 -6.90
CA GLY A 251 -1.74 -3.96 -8.35
C GLY A 251 -2.33 -5.30 -8.79
N SER A 252 -2.60 -5.43 -10.09
CA SER A 252 -3.18 -6.67 -10.63
C SER A 252 -2.28 -7.87 -10.38
N ALA A 253 -2.85 -8.97 -9.88
CA ALA A 253 -2.13 -10.23 -9.71
C ALA A 253 -1.71 -10.85 -11.05
N ALA A 254 -2.38 -10.46 -12.16
CA ALA A 254 -2.08 -10.92 -13.51
C ALA A 254 -0.82 -10.28 -14.12
N LEU A 255 -0.17 -9.32 -13.45
CA LEU A 255 0.97 -8.61 -14.01
C LEU A 255 2.12 -9.53 -14.48
N PRO A 256 2.51 -10.61 -13.78
CA PRO A 256 3.57 -11.51 -14.25
C PRO A 256 3.25 -12.26 -15.55
N GLU A 257 1.99 -12.35 -15.95
CA GLU A 257 1.58 -13.16 -17.11
C GLU A 257 2.07 -12.60 -18.45
N TYR A 258 2.58 -11.36 -18.50
CA TYR A 258 3.25 -10.85 -19.71
C TYR A 258 4.67 -11.42 -19.89
N LEU A 259 5.34 -11.86 -18.82
CA LEU A 259 6.75 -12.28 -18.85
C LEU A 259 7.04 -13.36 -19.92
N PRO A 260 6.23 -14.42 -20.10
CA PRO A 260 6.44 -15.42 -21.16
C PRO A 260 6.34 -14.86 -22.59
N TYR A 261 5.75 -13.67 -22.76
CA TYR A 261 5.60 -13.01 -24.05
C TYR A 261 6.65 -11.92 -24.28
N ALA A 262 7.27 -11.39 -23.22
CA ALA A 262 8.30 -10.37 -23.30
C ALA A 262 9.46 -10.82 -24.20
N ASP A 263 9.83 -12.10 -24.15
CA ASP A 263 10.91 -12.65 -24.98
C ASP A 263 10.54 -12.84 -26.46
N LYS A 264 9.24 -12.77 -26.79
CA LYS A 264 8.75 -12.97 -28.15
C LYS A 264 8.62 -11.68 -28.95
N ILE A 265 8.78 -10.52 -28.30
CA ILE A 265 8.47 -9.20 -28.90
C ILE A 265 9.70 -8.37 -29.28
N TRP A 266 10.87 -8.63 -28.69
CA TRP A 266 12.08 -7.87 -29.03
C TRP A 266 12.77 -8.43 -30.29
N LYS A 267 13.20 -7.55 -31.18
CA LYS A 267 13.94 -7.90 -32.41
C LYS A 267 15.45 -8.01 -32.19
N ILE A 268 15.94 -7.27 -31.20
CA ILE A 268 17.34 -7.20 -30.79
C ILE A 268 17.34 -7.47 -29.29
N LYS A 269 18.26 -8.31 -28.83
CA LYS A 269 18.36 -8.66 -27.42
C LYS A 269 18.60 -7.39 -26.60
N PRO A 270 17.69 -7.03 -25.67
CA PRO A 270 17.85 -5.87 -24.81
C PRO A 270 18.91 -6.10 -23.72
#